data_AF-A0A015IZN5-F1
#
_entry.id   AF-A0A015IZN5-F1
#
_cell.length_a   1.000
_cell.length_b   1.000
_cell.length_c   1.000
_cell.angle_alpha   90.00
_cell.angle_beta   90.00
_cell.angle_gamma   90.00
#
_symmetry.space_group_name_H-M   'P 1'
#
loop_
_entity.id
_entity.type
_entity.pdbx_description
1 polymer ?
#
loop_
_entity_poly.entity_id
_entity_poly.type
_entity_poly.pdbx_seq_one_letter_code
_entity_poly.pdbx_strand_id
1 'polypeptide(L)'
;MSKMSCPLPIDCLNEIFEYLEDDKINLHSCLLVNRLWCKIVVRILWRDIWGLQYSIGYNSYRIHVPLSITNTLINCLPDESKDLLNKNGIFISKLTLKPPLFNYASFIKVLSINKFDEMIQHIFENQKFK
;
A
#
# COMPACT_ATOMS: atom_id res chain seq x y z
N MET A 1 -34.02 -12.04 -20.82
CA MET A 1 -33.55 -10.66 -20.57
C MET A 1 -32.91 -10.61 -19.20
N SER A 2 -31.57 -10.57 -19.12
CA SER A 2 -30.90 -10.37 -17.84
C SER A 2 -31.16 -8.93 -17.37
N LYS A 3 -31.67 -8.81 -16.15
CA LYS A 3 -31.93 -7.55 -15.48
C LYS A 3 -30.56 -6.90 -15.21
N MET A 4 -30.13 -5.95 -16.04
CA MET A 4 -28.97 -5.13 -15.72
C MET A 4 -29.34 -4.29 -14.51
N SER A 5 -28.82 -4.66 -13.34
CA SER A 5 -28.83 -3.80 -12.17
C SER A 5 -28.21 -2.45 -12.58
N CYS A 6 -28.94 -1.34 -12.38
CA CYS A 6 -28.34 -0.03 -12.54
C CYS A 6 -27.11 0.04 -11.62
N PRO A 7 -25.89 0.25 -12.16
CA PRO A 7 -24.72 0.37 -11.32
C PRO A 7 -24.92 1.59 -10.41
N LEU A 8 -24.63 1.42 -9.11
CA LEU A 8 -24.60 2.53 -8.16
C LEU A 8 -23.69 3.63 -8.72
N PRO A 9 -24.10 4.91 -8.63
CA PRO A 9 -23.24 6.03 -8.98
C PRO A 9 -21.90 5.95 -8.24
N ILE A 10 -20.84 6.45 -8.87
CA ILE A 10 -19.49 6.40 -8.30
C ILE A 10 -19.42 7.10 -6.94
N ASP A 11 -20.16 8.20 -6.78
CA ASP A 11 -20.19 8.97 -5.53
C ASP A 11 -20.83 8.17 -4.40
N CYS A 12 -21.91 7.41 -4.69
CA CYS A 12 -22.51 6.51 -3.71
C CYS A 12 -21.54 5.39 -3.30
N LEU A 13 -20.79 4.83 -4.26
CA LEU A 13 -19.76 3.82 -3.96
C LEU A 13 -18.64 4.41 -3.09
N ASN A 14 -18.20 5.64 -3.38
CA ASN A 14 -17.20 6.33 -2.55
C ASN A 14 -17.70 6.45 -1.11
N GLU A 15 -18.91 6.97 -0.89
CA GLU A 15 -19.48 7.12 0.47
C GLU A 15 -19.57 5.77 1.21
N ILE A 16 -19.99 4.70 0.53
CA ILE A 16 -20.04 3.36 1.12
C ILE A 16 -18.66 2.90 1.56
N PHE A 17 -17.62 3.10 0.73
CA PHE A 17 -16.27 2.66 1.07
C PHE A 17 -15.58 3.56 2.11
N GLU A 18 -15.88 4.86 2.13
CA GLU A 18 -15.40 5.77 3.18
C GLU A 18 -16.00 5.38 4.55
N TYR A 19 -17.26 4.95 4.60
CA TYR A 19 -17.85 4.40 5.83
C TYR A 19 -17.11 3.15 6.34
N LEU A 20 -16.45 2.42 5.44
CA LEU A 20 -15.65 1.23 5.76
C LEU A 20 -14.17 1.56 5.99
N GLU A 21 -13.77 2.83 6.10
CA GLU A 21 -12.35 3.24 6.16
C GLU A 21 -11.55 2.46 7.22
N ASP A 22 -12.11 2.25 8.41
CA ASP A 22 -11.45 1.52 9.50
C ASP A 22 -11.52 -0.01 9.34
N ASP A 23 -12.45 -0.51 8.53
CA ASP A 23 -12.62 -1.95 8.25
C ASP A 23 -11.73 -2.39 7.08
N LYS A 24 -10.43 -2.39 7.33
CA LYS A 24 -9.41 -2.73 6.32
C LYS A 24 -9.59 -4.13 5.74
N ILE A 25 -10.14 -5.09 6.51
CA ILE A 25 -10.39 -6.46 6.07
C ILE A 25 -11.47 -6.49 4.99
N ASN A 26 -12.60 -5.82 5.24
CA ASN A 26 -13.67 -5.75 4.26
C ASN A 26 -13.27 -4.91 3.04
N LEU A 27 -12.56 -3.81 3.24
CA LEU A 27 -11.99 -3.03 2.12
C LEU A 27 -11.04 -3.88 1.27
N HIS A 28 -10.18 -4.70 1.87
CA HIS A 28 -9.32 -5.61 1.10
C HIS A 28 -10.14 -6.56 0.21
N SER A 29 -11.26 -7.08 0.73
CA SER A 29 -12.17 -7.91 -0.06
C SER A 29 -12.82 -7.14 -1.22
N CYS A 30 -13.18 -5.86 -0.99
CA CYS A 30 -13.75 -4.99 -2.03
C CYS A 30 -12.79 -4.72 -3.21
N LEU A 31 -11.46 -4.76 -3.00
CA LEU A 31 -10.48 -4.60 -4.08
C LEU A 31 -10.64 -5.64 -5.18
N LEU A 32 -11.11 -6.84 -4.83
CA LEU A 32 -11.16 -8.00 -5.72
C LEU A 32 -12.45 -8.10 -6.54
N VAL A 33 -13.44 -7.24 -6.26
CA VAL A 33 -14.77 -7.32 -6.88
C VAL A 33 -14.74 -6.93 -8.35
N ASN A 34 -14.23 -5.74 -8.67
CA ASN A 34 -14.05 -5.26 -10.05
C ASN A 34 -13.08 -4.06 -10.11
N ARG A 35 -12.73 -3.63 -11.33
CA ARG A 35 -11.78 -2.54 -11.57
C ARG A 35 -12.22 -1.19 -10.97
N LEU A 36 -13.52 -0.89 -10.96
CA LEU A 36 -14.04 0.37 -10.41
C LEU A 36 -13.88 0.38 -8.89
N TRP A 37 -14.28 -0.68 -8.21
CA TRP A 37 -14.16 -0.85 -6.77
C TRP A 37 -12.69 -0.81 -6.35
N CYS A 38 -11.83 -1.55 -7.06
CA CYS A 38 -10.39 -1.52 -6.85
C CYS A 38 -9.82 -0.09 -6.89
N LYS A 39 -10.19 0.71 -7.91
CA LYS A 39 -9.70 2.08 -8.08
C LYS A 39 -10.12 3.02 -6.95
N ILE A 40 -11.30 2.82 -6.37
CA ILE A 40 -11.79 3.64 -5.26
C ILE A 40 -11.13 3.18 -3.96
N VAL A 41 -11.27 1.90 -3.64
CA VAL A 41 -10.85 1.32 -2.37
C VAL A 41 -9.34 1.38 -2.18
N VAL A 42 -8.54 1.25 -3.24
CA VAL A 42 -7.08 1.39 -3.14
C VAL A 42 -6.68 2.77 -2.62
N ARG A 43 -7.43 3.82 -2.95
CA ARG A 43 -7.15 5.19 -2.46
C ARG A 43 -7.44 5.33 -0.98
N ILE A 44 -8.50 4.68 -0.51
CA ILE A 44 -8.93 4.69 0.90
C ILE A 44 -7.95 3.87 1.74
N LEU A 45 -7.60 2.65 1.30
CA LEU A 45 -6.64 1.79 1.99
C LEU A 45 -5.26 2.44 2.12
N TRP A 46 -4.79 3.13 1.07
CA TRP A 46 -3.46 3.74 1.06
C TRP A 46 -3.40 5.14 1.70
N ARG A 47 -4.52 5.67 2.20
CA ARG A 47 -4.56 6.96 2.91
C ARG A 47 -3.71 6.94 4.18
N ASP A 48 -3.83 5.86 4.94
CA ASP A 48 -3.02 5.55 6.12
C ASP A 48 -2.43 4.15 5.99
N ILE A 49 -1.19 4.07 5.51
CA ILE A 49 -0.46 2.81 5.35
C ILE A 49 -0.05 2.20 6.69
N TRP A 50 -0.08 2.96 7.78
CA TRP A 50 0.30 2.49 9.10
C TRP A 50 -0.81 1.71 9.77
N GLY A 51 -2.06 2.03 9.44
CA GLY A 51 -3.26 1.29 9.86
C GLY A 51 -3.42 -0.07 9.16
N LEU A 52 -2.64 -0.36 8.12
CA LEU A 52 -2.68 -1.64 7.39
C LEU A 52 -2.01 -2.81 8.16
N GLN A 53 -1.57 -2.59 9.40
CA GLN A 53 -0.76 -3.53 10.18
C GLN A 53 -1.52 -4.69 10.84
N TYR A 54 -2.76 -4.96 10.46
CA TYR A 54 -3.52 -6.02 11.09
C TYR A 54 -3.37 -7.35 10.34
N SER A 55 -2.94 -8.37 11.09
CA SER A 55 -2.88 -9.80 10.75
C SER A 55 -1.59 -10.31 10.09
N ILE A 56 -0.45 -10.19 10.77
CA ILE A 56 0.49 -11.32 10.85
C ILE A 56 0.83 -11.48 12.34
N GLY A 57 0.47 -12.63 12.92
CA GLY A 57 0.77 -12.94 14.30
C GLY A 57 2.27 -12.83 14.59
N TYR A 58 2.57 -12.61 15.87
CA TYR A 58 3.86 -12.66 16.54
C TYR A 58 4.65 -11.33 16.66
N ASN A 59 4.82 -10.94 17.94
CA ASN A 59 5.69 -9.93 18.54
C ASN A 59 5.31 -8.44 18.43
N SER A 60 4.67 -7.98 19.51
CA SER A 60 4.15 -6.63 19.79
C SER A 60 5.19 -5.54 20.07
N TYR A 61 6.43 -5.65 19.58
CA TYR A 61 7.51 -4.75 20.01
C TYR A 61 8.09 -3.88 18.89
N ARG A 62 7.73 -4.14 17.62
CA ARG A 62 8.20 -3.37 16.46
C ARG A 62 7.04 -3.16 15.51
N ILE A 63 6.83 -1.90 15.13
CA ILE A 63 5.93 -1.51 14.03
C ILE A 63 6.57 -2.05 12.75
N HIS A 64 6.20 -3.28 12.36
CA HIS A 64 6.64 -3.83 11.09
C HIS A 64 5.69 -3.32 10.01
N VAL A 65 6.13 -2.30 9.26
CA VAL A 65 5.53 -2.04 7.95
C VAL A 65 5.75 -3.30 7.11
N PRO A 66 4.68 -3.92 6.59
CA PRO A 66 4.83 -5.07 5.71
C PRO A 66 5.81 -4.76 4.58
N LEU A 67 6.79 -5.65 4.35
CA LEU A 67 7.78 -5.51 3.28
C LEU A 67 7.12 -5.26 1.90
N SER A 68 5.89 -5.74 1.70
CA SER A 68 5.08 -5.48 0.51
C SER A 68 4.73 -3.99 0.33
N ILE A 69 4.40 -3.26 1.40
CA ILE A 69 4.13 -1.81 1.35
C ILE A 69 5.42 -1.07 1.00
N THR A 70 6.50 -1.38 1.72
CA THR A 70 7.82 -0.79 1.48
C THR A 70 8.28 -0.98 0.03
N ASN A 71 8.19 -2.21 -0.49
CA ASN A 71 8.54 -2.50 -1.89
C ASN A 71 7.67 -1.73 -2.88
N THR A 72 6.37 -1.59 -2.59
CA THR A 72 5.44 -0.86 -3.45
C THR A 72 5.80 0.63 -3.50
N LEU A 73 6.13 1.24 -2.35
CA LEU A 73 6.56 2.64 -2.29
C LEU A 73 7.85 2.87 -3.06
N ILE A 74 8.81 1.96 -2.92
CA ILE A 74 10.10 2.05 -3.62
C ILE A 74 9.89 1.86 -5.13
N ASN A 75 8.98 0.98 -5.55
CA ASN A 75 8.61 0.83 -6.95
C ASN A 75 7.91 2.08 -7.52
N CYS A 76 7.30 2.92 -6.68
CA CYS A 76 6.74 4.22 -7.10
C CYS A 76 7.81 5.31 -7.31
N LEU A 77 9.06 5.08 -6.90
CA LEU A 77 10.14 6.06 -7.09
C LEU A 77 10.52 6.21 -8.58
N PRO A 78 11.07 7.37 -8.98
CA PRO A 78 11.74 7.51 -10.27
C PRO A 78 12.91 6.54 -10.40
N ASP A 79 13.25 6.18 -11.63
CA ASP A 79 14.29 5.19 -11.90
C ASP A 79 15.67 5.69 -11.44
N GLU A 80 15.94 6.99 -11.51
CA GLU A 80 17.17 7.60 -10.99
C GLU A 80 17.32 7.40 -9.48
N SER A 81 16.20 7.45 -8.75
CA SER A 81 16.18 7.22 -7.30
C SER A 81 16.39 5.74 -6.97
N LYS A 82 15.80 4.83 -7.75
CA LYS A 82 16.03 3.38 -7.60
C LYS A 82 17.49 3.01 -7.88
N ASP A 83 18.08 3.60 -8.91
CA ASP A 83 19.49 3.41 -9.26
C ASP A 83 20.42 3.90 -8.14
N LEU A 84 20.08 5.02 -7.51
CA LEU A 84 20.83 5.52 -6.36
C LEU A 84 20.74 4.57 -5.17
N LEU A 85 19.55 4.01 -4.87
CA LEU A 85 19.39 3.00 -3.82
C LEU A 85 20.24 1.75 -4.11
N ASN A 86 20.21 1.26 -5.34
CA ASN A 86 21.02 0.10 -5.77
C ASN A 86 22.53 0.36 -5.63
N LYS A 87 23.00 1.54 -6.06
CA LYS A 87 24.42 1.94 -5.93
C LYS A 87 24.89 2.00 -4.47
N ASN A 88 23.99 2.32 -3.54
CA ASN A 88 24.27 2.37 -2.11
C ASN A 88 24.07 1.01 -1.41
N GLY A 89 23.92 -0.08 -2.16
CA GLY A 89 23.80 -1.43 -1.61
C GLY A 89 22.45 -1.75 -0.99
N ILE A 90 21.41 -0.95 -1.26
CA ILE A 90 20.04 -1.21 -0.80
C ILE A 90 19.36 -2.09 -1.84
N PHE A 91 19.58 -3.41 -1.74
CA PHE A 91 19.09 -4.39 -2.70
C PHE A 91 17.70 -4.90 -2.34
N ILE A 92 16.68 -4.21 -2.84
CA ILE A 92 15.30 -4.63 -2.62
C ILE A 92 14.96 -5.68 -3.67
N SER A 93 14.87 -6.93 -3.23
CA SER A 93 14.99 -8.13 -4.06
C SER A 93 13.86 -8.37 -5.09
N LYS A 94 12.96 -7.40 -5.26
CA LYS A 94 11.84 -7.43 -6.22
C LYS A 94 11.50 -6.02 -6.73
N LEU A 95 12.51 -5.23 -7.12
CA LEU A 95 12.24 -4.08 -7.99
C LEU A 95 11.67 -4.65 -9.29
N THR A 96 10.34 -4.58 -9.43
CA THR A 96 9.69 -5.00 -10.67
C THR A 96 10.04 -3.97 -11.71
N LEU A 97 10.58 -4.41 -12.85
CA LEU A 97 10.77 -3.54 -14.03
C LEU A 97 9.46 -2.90 -14.51
N LYS A 98 8.31 -3.44 -14.08
CA LYS A 98 7.00 -2.88 -14.39
C LYS A 98 6.63 -1.79 -13.39
N PRO A 99 6.11 -0.65 -13.87
CA PRO A 99 5.60 0.38 -12.99
C PRO A 99 4.42 -0.16 -12.18
N PRO A 100 4.21 0.35 -10.95
CA PRO A 100 3.05 -0.02 -10.15
C PRO A 100 1.76 0.37 -10.87
N LEU A 101 0.70 -0.42 -10.66
CA LEU A 101 -0.62 -0.19 -11.29
C LEU A 101 -1.21 1.19 -10.94
N PHE A 102 -0.89 1.69 -9.74
CA PHE A 102 -1.29 2.99 -9.25
C PHE A 102 -0.07 3.75 -8.72
N ASN A 103 -0.14 5.08 -8.72
CA ASN A 103 0.79 5.89 -7.94
C ASN A 103 0.36 5.84 -6.46
N TYR A 104 0.70 4.74 -5.79
CA TYR A 104 0.33 4.50 -4.40
C TYR A 104 0.83 5.58 -3.45
N ALA A 105 2.03 6.11 -3.70
CA ALA A 105 2.60 7.21 -2.92
C ALA A 105 1.70 8.45 -2.91
N SER A 106 1.03 8.76 -4.04
CA SER A 106 0.11 9.90 -4.13
C SER A 106 -1.17 9.77 -3.30
N PHE A 107 -1.51 8.56 -2.85
CA PHE A 107 -2.70 8.31 -2.04
C PHE A 107 -2.47 8.49 -0.55
N ILE A 108 -1.21 8.47 -0.09
CA ILE A 108 -0.87 8.65 1.32
C ILE A 108 -1.27 10.04 1.78
N LYS A 109 -2.00 10.11 2.90
CA LYS A 109 -2.36 11.36 3.58
C LYS A 109 -1.82 11.42 5.01
N VAL A 110 -1.58 10.28 5.64
CA VAL A 110 -1.01 10.20 6.99
C VAL A 110 0.50 10.00 6.89
N LEU A 111 1.26 11.08 7.08
CA LEU A 111 2.71 11.06 7.15
C LEU A 111 3.15 11.02 8.61
N SER A 112 3.87 9.97 8.99
CA SER A 112 4.47 9.84 10.31
C SER A 112 5.97 9.66 10.16
N ILE A 113 6.74 10.69 10.51
CA ILE A 113 8.21 10.69 10.38
C ILE A 113 8.81 9.53 11.16
N ASN A 114 8.40 9.36 12.42
CA ASN A 114 8.89 8.28 13.27
C ASN A 114 8.65 6.89 12.65
N LYS A 115 7.47 6.67 12.05
CA LYS A 115 7.17 5.37 11.41
C LYS A 115 7.92 5.19 10.08
N PHE A 116 8.19 6.28 9.35
CA PHE A 116 9.08 6.22 8.18
C PHE A 116 10.52 5.90 8.58
N ASP A 117 11.02 6.51 9.64
CA ASP A 117 12.36 6.23 10.17
C ASP A 117 12.49 4.77 10.59
N GLU A 118 11.49 4.23 11.30
CA GLU A 118 11.41 2.80 11.65
C GLU A 118 11.40 1.91 10.40
N MET A 119 10.60 2.26 9.38
CA MET A 119 10.57 1.53 8.10
C MET A 119 11.95 1.53 7.43
N ILE A 120 12.65 2.67 7.41
CA ILE A 120 13.99 2.81 6.82
C ILE A 120 15.00 1.97 7.61
N GLN A 121 14.99 2.04 8.94
CA GLN A 121 15.85 1.22 9.80
C GLN A 121 15.64 -0.26 9.55
N HIS A 122 14.38 -0.70 9.43
CA HIS A 122 14.04 -2.09 9.12
C HIS A 122 14.55 -2.53 7.73
N ILE A 123 14.52 -1.66 6.72
CA ILE A 123 15.14 -1.95 5.42
C ILE A 123 16.63 -2.22 5.60
N PHE A 124 17.35 -1.35 6.33
CA PHE A 124 18.78 -1.50 6.57
C PHE A 124 19.13 -2.75 7.40
N GLU A 125 18.33 -3.07 8.42
CA GLU A 125 18.51 -4.29 9.22
C GLU A 125 18.41 -5.56 8.35
N ASN A 126 17.42 -5.63 7.45
CA ASN A 126 17.24 -6.79 6.57
C ASN A 126 18.30 -6.92 5.47
N GLN A 127 19.02 -5.84 5.13
CA GLN A 127 20.14 -5.91 4.18
C GLN A 127 21.41 -6.51 4.81
N LYS A 128 21.61 -6.38 6.13
CA LYS A 128 22.82 -6.89 6.81
C LYS A 128 22.92 -8.42 6.90
N PHE A 129 21.83 -9.13 6.62
CA PHE A 129 21.74 -10.59 6.68
C PHE A 129 21.79 -11.28 5.31
N LYS A 130 22.19 -10.56 4.26
CA LYS A 130 22.41 -11.08 2.91
C LYS A 130 23.87 -10.92 2.50
#